data_AF-A0A9N9XCZ4-F1
#
_entry.id   AF-A0A9N9XCZ4-F1
#
_cell.length_a   1.000
_cell.length_b   1.000
_cell.length_c   1.000
_cell.angle_alpha   90.00
_cell.angle_beta   90.00
_cell.angle_gamma   90.00
#
_symmetry.space_group_name_H-M   'P 1'
#
loop_
_entity.id
_entity.type
_entity.pdbx_description
1 polymer ?
#
loop_
_entity_poly.entity_id
_entity_poly.type
_entity_poly.pdbx_seq_one_letter_code
_entity_poly.pdbx_strand_id
1 'polypeptide(L)'
;MQGLRVYMMLLVFLLHFSFFYFNISITNPDYYREFLYTGEWSNYFLAWGTFIVLYFFVISSWLATIQLYKTFENSGKLTLRNIVVIIVNRYFRFISAAIFISIFISNWKYLLSGPSNFEMLQYSDNTCQQNLLLNIFFMANFKFWKDICYPVTWSLSADFQMYIINVIVIYTIFKYKLNEFKVYFSILAGVCFINGFMIYWYDAQVIFNFNARSMKLFVLDDSVHFVINYLSTLSTASSSCIGIILGVIFVKVKNKQFNGNMLYSILWFLLFLGLPIFAVVLSTREGTGFVTAIYGALVKPMYCLGLGIGVLGMALNLGGRY
;
A
#
# COMPACT_ATOMS: atom_id res chain seq x y z
N MET A 1 -2.86 7.34 -16.67
CA MET A 1 -2.48 7.22 -15.24
C MET A 1 -3.43 7.93 -14.27
N GLN A 2 -3.86 9.18 -14.51
CA GLN A 2 -4.70 9.90 -13.53
C GLN A 2 -6.07 9.24 -13.31
N GLY A 3 -6.74 8.77 -14.38
CA GLY A 3 -8.03 8.06 -14.26
C GLY A 3 -7.96 6.82 -13.35
N LEU A 4 -6.91 6.00 -13.49
CA LEU A 4 -6.71 4.82 -12.64
C LEU A 4 -6.47 5.18 -11.17
N ARG A 5 -5.81 6.31 -10.89
CA ARG A 5 -5.65 6.80 -9.51
C ARG A 5 -6.99 7.20 -8.90
N VAL A 6 -7.82 7.92 -9.66
CA VAL A 6 -9.17 8.30 -9.20
C VAL A 6 -10.00 7.04 -8.93
N TYR A 7 -10.00 6.09 -9.86
CA TYR A 7 -10.69 4.82 -9.69
C TYR A 7 -10.23 4.05 -8.43
N MET A 8 -8.92 3.89 -8.25
CA MET A 8 -8.39 3.20 -7.07
C MET A 8 -8.68 3.95 -5.76
N MET A 9 -8.68 5.29 -5.78
CA MET A 9 -9.06 6.11 -4.62
C MET A 9 -10.54 5.92 -4.26
N LEU A 10 -11.42 5.86 -5.26
CA LEU A 10 -12.84 5.60 -5.05
C LEU A 10 -13.06 4.22 -4.42
N LEU A 11 -12.36 3.19 -4.90
CA LEU A 11 -12.43 1.85 -4.32
C LEU A 11 -11.96 1.82 -2.86
N VAL A 12 -10.85 2.51 -2.54
CA VAL A 12 -10.39 2.64 -1.15
C VAL A 12 -11.42 3.36 -0.29
N PHE A 13 -12.03 4.43 -0.80
CA PHE A 13 -13.06 5.16 -0.08
C PHE A 13 -14.29 4.26 0.21
N LEU A 14 -14.78 3.52 -0.80
CA LEU A 14 -15.89 2.59 -0.64
C LEU A 14 -15.55 1.47 0.37
N LEU A 15 -14.31 0.95 0.34
CA LEU A 15 -13.84 -0.04 1.30
C LEU A 15 -13.87 0.52 2.74
N HIS A 16 -13.33 1.71 2.97
CA HIS A 16 -13.34 2.32 4.31
C HIS A 16 -14.77 2.65 4.76
N PHE A 17 -15.63 3.11 3.85
CA PHE A 17 -17.05 3.32 4.14
C PHE A 17 -17.74 2.02 4.57
N SER A 18 -17.49 0.91 3.87
CA SER A 18 -18.01 -0.40 4.27
C SER A 18 -17.46 -0.83 5.63
N PHE A 19 -16.18 -0.57 5.92
CA PHE A 19 -15.58 -0.85 7.23
C PHE A 19 -16.26 -0.05 8.35
N PHE A 20 -16.50 1.25 8.17
CA PHE A 20 -17.25 2.03 9.16
C PHE A 20 -18.67 1.50 9.35
N TYR A 21 -19.36 1.17 8.26
CA TYR A 21 -20.71 0.60 8.32
C TYR A 21 -20.76 -0.71 9.13
N PHE A 22 -19.75 -1.58 8.99
CA PHE A 22 -19.63 -2.82 9.77
C PHE A 22 -19.36 -2.60 11.27
N ASN A 23 -18.86 -1.43 11.67
CA ASN A 23 -18.50 -1.11 13.06
C ASN A 23 -19.59 -0.34 13.82
N ILE A 24 -20.68 0.07 13.16
CA ILE A 24 -21.82 0.73 13.84
C ILE A 24 -22.75 -0.32 14.44
N SER A 25 -23.43 0.02 15.54
CA SER A 25 -24.45 -0.82 16.18
C SER A 25 -25.56 -1.19 15.21
N ILE A 26 -25.67 -2.49 14.90
CA ILE A 26 -26.66 -3.06 13.98
C ILE A 26 -27.80 -3.75 14.74
N THR A 27 -29.02 -3.60 14.24
CA THR A 27 -30.24 -4.20 14.82
C THR A 27 -30.30 -5.72 14.65
N ASN A 28 -29.69 -6.29 13.60
CA ASN A 28 -29.61 -7.74 13.38
C ASN A 28 -28.14 -8.21 13.28
N PRO A 29 -27.50 -8.53 14.41
CA PRO A 29 -26.11 -8.97 14.44
C PRO A 29 -25.87 -10.36 13.84
N ASP A 30 -26.90 -11.21 13.75
CA ASP A 30 -26.77 -12.60 13.30
C ASP A 30 -26.72 -12.69 11.77
N TYR A 31 -27.52 -11.92 11.04
CA TYR A 31 -27.42 -11.81 9.58
C TYR A 31 -26.01 -11.40 9.12
N TYR A 32 -25.41 -10.45 9.84
CA TYR A 32 -24.07 -9.96 9.55
C TYR A 32 -22.98 -10.97 9.86
N ARG A 33 -23.17 -11.71 10.96
CA ARG A 33 -22.31 -12.83 11.31
C ARG A 33 -22.37 -13.87 10.19
N GLU A 34 -23.56 -14.25 9.75
CA GLU A 34 -23.70 -15.21 8.67
C GLU A 34 -23.03 -14.72 7.38
N PHE A 35 -23.32 -13.50 6.91
CA PHE A 35 -22.67 -12.96 5.71
C PHE A 35 -21.14 -12.93 5.77
N LEU A 36 -20.56 -12.52 6.91
CA LEU A 36 -19.11 -12.45 7.08
C LEU A 36 -18.45 -13.81 7.34
N TYR A 37 -19.14 -14.77 7.94
CA TYR A 37 -18.59 -16.09 8.31
C TYR A 37 -18.88 -17.21 7.31
N THR A 38 -20.01 -17.17 6.59
CA THR A 38 -20.45 -18.26 5.68
C THR A 38 -20.30 -17.92 4.20
N GLY A 39 -20.14 -16.64 3.85
CA GLY A 39 -19.93 -16.24 2.46
C GLY A 39 -18.51 -16.56 1.99
N GLU A 40 -18.34 -17.53 1.09
CA GLU A 40 -17.00 -17.83 0.51
C GLU A 40 -16.35 -16.58 -0.14
N TRP A 41 -17.16 -15.67 -0.70
CA TRP A 41 -16.71 -14.43 -1.31
C TRP A 41 -16.28 -13.35 -0.32
N SER A 42 -16.76 -13.38 0.93
CA SER A 42 -16.46 -12.34 1.93
C SER A 42 -14.98 -12.33 2.29
N ASN A 43 -14.39 -13.53 2.47
CA ASN A 43 -12.97 -13.69 2.78
C ASN A 43 -12.07 -13.14 1.67
N TYR A 44 -12.39 -13.41 0.40
CA TYR A 44 -11.63 -12.85 -0.72
C TYR A 44 -11.76 -11.33 -0.82
N PHE A 45 -12.94 -10.77 -0.56
CA PHE A 45 -13.16 -9.33 -0.57
C PHE A 45 -12.38 -8.62 0.53
N LEU A 46 -12.41 -9.16 1.75
CA LEU A 46 -11.68 -8.60 2.89
C LEU A 46 -10.17 -8.73 2.69
N ALA A 47 -9.71 -9.86 2.17
CA ALA A 47 -8.32 -10.06 1.74
C ALA A 47 -7.92 -8.99 0.72
N TRP A 48 -8.67 -8.86 -0.37
CA TRP A 48 -8.44 -7.85 -1.41
C TRP A 48 -8.38 -6.42 -0.86
N GLY A 49 -9.22 -6.11 0.13
CA GLY A 49 -9.19 -4.84 0.85
C GLY A 49 -7.84 -4.51 1.51
N THR A 50 -7.06 -5.52 1.92
CA THR A 50 -5.68 -5.31 2.42
C THR A 50 -4.66 -5.08 1.30
N PHE A 51 -4.92 -5.59 0.09
CA PHE A 51 -3.99 -5.47 -1.04
C PHE A 51 -4.17 -4.17 -1.82
N ILE A 52 -5.38 -3.61 -1.89
CA ILE A 52 -5.67 -2.46 -2.75
C ILE A 52 -4.76 -1.25 -2.47
N VAL A 53 -4.39 -1.03 -1.20
CA VAL A 53 -3.49 0.07 -0.80
C VAL A 53 -2.10 -0.06 -1.44
N LEU A 54 -1.65 -1.29 -1.74
CA LEU A 54 -0.34 -1.57 -2.34
C LEU A 54 -0.17 -0.90 -3.70
N TYR A 55 -1.26 -0.68 -4.44
CA TYR A 55 -1.25 0.05 -5.71
C TYR A 55 -0.63 1.46 -5.55
N PHE A 56 -0.97 2.17 -4.47
CA PHE A 56 -0.49 3.53 -4.26
C PHE A 56 1.02 3.57 -4.04
N PHE A 57 1.57 2.60 -3.31
CA PHE A 57 3.00 2.47 -3.10
C PHE A 57 3.76 2.13 -4.41
N VAL A 58 3.20 1.26 -5.26
CA VAL A 58 3.75 0.95 -6.59
C VAL A 58 3.82 2.22 -7.44
N ILE A 59 2.70 2.94 -7.58
CA ILE A 59 2.62 4.15 -8.41
C ILE A 59 3.49 5.27 -7.84
N SER A 60 3.49 5.46 -6.53
CA SER A 60 4.32 6.43 -5.82
C SER A 60 5.80 6.23 -6.15
N SER A 61 6.28 4.99 -6.05
CA SER A 61 7.67 4.61 -6.30
C SER A 61 8.01 4.74 -7.79
N TRP A 62 7.11 4.31 -8.67
CA TRP A 62 7.24 4.51 -10.11
C TRP A 62 7.44 5.99 -10.46
N LEU A 63 6.58 6.87 -9.96
CA LEU A 63 6.69 8.31 -10.22
C LEU A 63 7.96 8.92 -9.64
N ALA A 64 8.39 8.47 -8.45
CA ALA A 64 9.66 8.88 -7.86
C ALA A 64 10.83 8.54 -8.80
N THR A 65 10.79 7.35 -9.42
CA THR A 65 11.78 6.92 -10.41
C THR A 65 11.78 7.85 -11.61
N ILE A 66 10.62 8.12 -12.21
CA ILE A 66 10.51 9.04 -13.36
C ILE A 66 11.05 10.43 -12.99
N GLN A 67 10.68 10.94 -11.81
CA GLN A 67 11.12 12.26 -11.34
C GLN A 67 12.65 12.32 -11.23
N LEU A 68 13.28 11.33 -10.59
CA LEU A 68 14.73 11.28 -10.37
C LEU A 68 15.50 11.14 -11.69
N TYR A 69 15.02 10.28 -12.59
CA TYR A 69 15.60 10.13 -13.91
C TYR A 69 15.50 11.42 -14.72
N LYS A 70 14.35 12.09 -14.71
CA LYS A 70 14.18 13.38 -15.39
C LYS A 70 15.12 14.44 -14.81
N THR A 71 15.30 14.48 -13.49
CA THR A 71 16.27 15.39 -12.86
C THR A 71 17.69 15.06 -13.31
N PHE A 72 18.06 13.78 -13.39
CA PHE A 72 19.37 13.34 -13.88
C PHE A 72 19.58 13.70 -15.36
N GLU A 73 18.62 13.41 -16.24
CA GLU A 73 18.63 13.76 -17.67
C GLU A 73 18.83 15.28 -17.87
N ASN A 74 18.11 16.11 -17.09
CA ASN A 74 18.16 17.58 -17.24
C ASN A 74 19.45 18.23 -16.72
N SER A 75 20.06 17.66 -15.67
CA SER A 75 21.20 18.29 -14.97
C SER A 75 22.52 17.56 -15.17
N GLY A 76 22.53 16.40 -15.82
CA GLY A 76 23.68 15.52 -16.02
C GLY A 76 24.21 14.86 -14.74
N LYS A 77 23.75 15.27 -13.55
CA LYS A 77 24.14 14.72 -12.25
C LYS A 77 23.06 14.94 -11.19
N LEU A 78 22.84 13.93 -10.34
CA LEU A 78 22.07 14.14 -9.11
C LEU A 78 23.00 14.69 -8.02
N THR A 79 22.77 15.93 -7.61
CA THR A 79 23.47 16.54 -6.47
C THR A 79 22.71 16.27 -5.16
N LEU A 80 23.40 16.31 -4.02
CA LEU A 80 22.74 16.22 -2.70
C LEU A 80 21.68 17.31 -2.51
N ARG A 81 21.92 18.52 -3.06
CA ARG A 81 20.93 19.60 -3.06
C ARG A 81 19.64 19.19 -3.79
N ASN A 82 19.76 18.56 -4.96
CA ASN A 82 18.58 18.07 -5.71
C ASN A 82 17.78 17.06 -4.87
N ILE A 83 18.48 16.14 -4.20
CA ILE A 83 17.87 15.13 -3.33
C ILE A 83 17.10 15.78 -2.18
N VAL A 84 17.73 16.70 -1.45
CA VAL A 84 17.10 17.42 -0.33
C VAL A 84 15.87 18.19 -0.81
N VAL A 85 15.97 18.93 -1.92
CA VAL A 85 14.83 19.69 -2.47
C VAL A 85 13.68 18.77 -2.85
N ILE A 86 13.96 17.62 -3.48
CA ILE A 86 12.95 16.64 -3.88
C ILE A 86 12.22 16.06 -2.65
N ILE A 87 12.95 15.72 -1.57
CA ILE A 87 12.39 15.22 -0.31
C ILE A 87 11.54 16.28 0.38
N VAL A 88 12.07 17.51 0.53
CA VAL A 88 11.38 18.62 1.20
C VAL A 88 10.10 19.00 0.45
N ASN A 89 10.13 19.04 -0.88
CA ASN A 89 8.94 19.32 -1.68
C ASN A 89 7.85 18.26 -1.47
N ARG A 90 8.24 16.98 -1.36
CA ARG A 90 7.27 15.91 -1.07
C ARG A 90 6.73 16.01 0.35
N TYR A 91 7.58 16.33 1.33
CA TYR A 91 7.16 16.56 2.72
C TYR A 91 6.07 17.63 2.80
N PHE A 92 6.30 18.82 2.22
CA PHE A 92 5.32 19.91 2.23
C PHE A 92 4.02 19.57 1.50
N ARG A 93 4.09 18.75 0.44
CA ARG A 93 2.90 18.23 -0.23
C ARG A 93 2.10 17.29 0.65
N PHE A 94 2.76 16.43 1.43
CA PHE A 94 2.07 15.45 2.27
C PHE A 94 1.54 16.08 3.55
N ILE A 95 2.30 16.96 4.17
CA ILE A 95 1.87 17.61 5.41
C ILE A 95 0.69 18.56 5.17
N SER A 96 0.63 19.24 4.02
CA SER A 96 -0.53 20.08 3.68
C SER A 96 -1.82 19.24 3.56
N ALA A 97 -1.74 18.07 2.92
CA ALA A 97 -2.85 17.13 2.86
C ALA A 97 -3.20 16.57 4.26
N ALA A 98 -2.21 16.20 5.07
CA ALA A 98 -2.42 15.66 6.41
C ALA A 98 -3.05 16.68 7.36
N ILE A 99 -2.61 17.95 7.31
CA ILE A 99 -3.20 19.05 8.08
C ILE A 99 -4.65 19.28 7.66
N PHE A 100 -4.93 19.31 6.36
CA PHE A 100 -6.29 19.48 5.86
C PHE A 100 -7.22 18.37 6.35
N ILE A 101 -6.80 17.10 6.25
CA ILE A 101 -7.55 15.94 6.76
C ILE A 101 -7.73 16.06 8.28
N SER A 102 -6.69 16.46 9.01
CA SER A 102 -6.75 16.60 10.46
C SER A 102 -7.80 17.64 10.87
N ILE A 103 -7.80 18.81 10.23
CA ILE A 103 -8.80 19.86 10.47
C ILE A 103 -10.19 19.33 10.14
N PHE A 104 -10.36 18.66 9.00
CA PHE A 104 -11.66 18.12 8.58
C PHE A 104 -12.21 17.10 9.60
N ILE A 105 -11.40 16.13 10.03
CA ILE A 105 -11.84 15.09 10.96
C ILE A 105 -12.06 15.65 12.37
N SER A 106 -11.20 16.56 12.86
CA SER A 106 -11.38 17.19 14.17
C SER A 106 -12.69 17.98 14.29
N ASN A 107 -13.26 18.44 13.17
CA ASN A 107 -14.55 19.12 13.14
C ASN A 107 -15.75 18.17 13.06
N TRP A 108 -15.54 16.88 12.81
CA TRP A 108 -16.62 15.92 12.56
C TRP A 108 -17.51 15.70 13.78
N LYS A 109 -16.93 15.80 14.99
CA LYS A 109 -17.67 15.76 16.25
C LYS A 109 -18.76 16.83 16.35
N TYR A 110 -18.57 18.01 15.76
CA TYR A 110 -19.59 19.06 15.80
C TYR A 110 -20.72 18.83 14.79
N LEU A 111 -20.48 18.03 13.75
CA LEU A 111 -21.42 17.83 12.64
C LEU A 111 -22.21 16.52 12.74
N LEU A 112 -21.63 15.47 13.32
CA LEU A 112 -22.19 14.11 13.32
C LEU A 112 -22.33 13.48 14.70
N SER A 113 -22.32 14.26 15.79
CA SER A 113 -22.46 13.69 17.14
C SER A 113 -23.80 12.97 17.34
N GLY A 114 -23.74 11.67 17.62
CA GLY A 114 -24.88 10.86 18.03
C GLY A 114 -24.48 9.73 18.98
N PRO A 115 -25.44 9.05 19.63
CA PRO A 115 -25.16 7.97 20.57
C PRO A 115 -24.35 6.82 19.95
N SER A 116 -24.43 6.62 18.64
CA SER A 116 -23.79 5.53 17.91
C SER A 116 -22.32 5.76 17.56
N ASN A 117 -21.78 6.98 17.70
CA ASN A 117 -20.38 7.30 17.34
C ASN A 117 -19.62 8.13 18.39
N PHE A 118 -20.25 8.46 19.51
CA PHE A 118 -19.66 9.29 20.57
C PHE A 118 -18.36 8.69 21.14
N GLU A 119 -18.36 7.38 21.45
CA GLU A 119 -17.19 6.69 22.00
C GLU A 119 -16.01 6.68 21.02
N MET A 120 -16.28 6.42 19.73
CA MET A 120 -15.26 6.44 18.67
C MET A 120 -14.62 7.83 18.53
N LEU A 121 -15.44 8.89 18.56
CA LEU A 121 -14.96 10.26 18.45
C LEU A 121 -14.10 10.66 19.65
N GLN A 122 -14.53 10.33 20.86
CA GLN A 122 -13.78 10.61 22.08
C GLN A 122 -12.45 9.83 22.12
N TYR A 123 -12.48 8.58 21.68
CA TYR A 123 -11.29 7.75 21.53
C TYR A 123 -10.27 8.37 20.57
N SER A 124 -10.71 8.75 19.37
CA SER A 124 -9.85 9.39 18.36
C SER A 124 -9.26 10.70 18.86
N ASP A 125 -10.05 11.54 19.54
CA ASP A 125 -9.59 12.81 20.11
C ASP A 125 -8.46 12.60 21.14
N ASN A 126 -8.64 11.64 22.06
CA ASN A 126 -7.65 11.32 23.08
C ASN A 126 -6.33 10.80 22.46
N THR A 127 -6.41 9.87 21.52
CA THR A 127 -5.23 9.34 20.81
C THR A 127 -4.51 10.45 20.04
N CYS A 128 -5.26 11.38 19.42
CA CYS A 128 -4.69 12.51 18.71
C CYS A 128 -3.96 13.50 19.61
N GLN A 129 -4.49 13.82 20.80
CA GLN A 129 -3.80 14.70 21.74
C GLN A 129 -2.41 14.17 22.13
N GLN A 130 -2.25 12.85 22.19
CA GLN A 130 -0.99 12.22 22.57
C GLN A 130 -0.03 12.00 21.40
N ASN A 131 -0.55 11.67 20.20
CA ASN A 131 0.26 11.16 19.09
C ASN A 131 0.25 12.03 17.82
N LEU A 132 -0.30 13.25 17.85
CA LEU A 132 -0.36 14.13 16.67
C LEU A 132 1.02 14.38 16.03
N LEU A 133 2.07 14.53 16.83
CA LEU A 133 3.43 14.76 16.33
C LEU A 133 3.91 13.62 15.45
N LEU A 134 3.54 12.37 15.74
CA LEU A 134 3.94 11.22 14.92
C LEU A 134 3.30 11.27 13.52
N ASN A 135 2.10 11.83 13.38
CA ASN A 135 1.50 12.07 12.07
C ASN A 135 2.24 13.16 11.30
N ILE A 136 2.64 14.25 11.98
CA ILE A 136 3.36 15.38 11.37
C ILE A 136 4.72 14.92 10.83
N PHE A 137 5.42 14.07 11.59
CA PHE A 137 6.71 13.53 11.19
C PHE A 137 6.63 12.24 10.36
N PHE A 138 5.43 11.81 9.94
CA PHE A 138 5.24 10.59 9.15
C PHE A 138 5.83 9.32 9.79
N MET A 139 5.63 9.17 11.10
CA MET A 139 6.06 8.05 11.94
C MET A 139 4.88 7.32 12.61
N ALA A 140 3.65 7.60 12.19
CA ALA A 140 2.46 7.04 12.83
C ALA A 140 2.40 5.51 12.73
N ASN A 141 2.93 4.93 11.66
CA ASN A 141 2.88 3.50 11.40
C ASN A 141 3.87 2.65 12.23
N PHE A 142 4.63 3.26 13.14
CA PHE A 142 5.39 2.54 14.18
C PHE A 142 4.57 2.24 15.43
N LYS A 143 3.35 2.78 15.51
CA LYS A 143 2.41 2.54 16.59
C LYS A 143 1.45 1.40 16.24
N PHE A 144 0.88 0.82 17.28
CA PHE A 144 -0.28 -0.06 17.14
C PHE A 144 -1.47 0.73 16.60
N TRP A 145 -2.42 0.05 15.95
CA TRP A 145 -3.56 0.69 15.27
C TRP A 145 -4.31 1.68 16.17
N LYS A 146 -4.49 1.29 17.42
CA LYS A 146 -5.18 2.03 18.49
C LYS A 146 -4.52 3.37 18.85
N ASP A 147 -3.20 3.41 18.74
CA ASP A 147 -2.37 4.56 19.09
C ASP A 147 -2.15 5.50 17.89
N ILE A 148 -2.68 5.16 16.71
CA ILE A 148 -2.62 6.01 15.52
C ILE A 148 -3.76 7.02 15.59
N CYS A 149 -3.41 8.29 15.71
CA CYS A 149 -4.37 9.39 15.78
C CYS A 149 -5.40 9.39 14.63
N TYR A 150 -4.96 9.20 13.39
CA TYR A 150 -5.85 9.02 12.24
C TYR A 150 -5.45 7.76 11.50
N PRO A 151 -6.19 6.65 11.59
CA PRO A 151 -5.72 5.40 11.02
C PRO A 151 -5.32 5.53 9.54
N VAL A 152 -6.08 6.27 8.73
CA VAL A 152 -5.78 6.53 7.30
C VAL A 152 -4.37 7.13 7.05
N THR A 153 -3.72 7.77 8.03
CA THR A 153 -2.36 8.34 7.86
C THR A 153 -1.23 7.32 7.96
N TRP A 154 -1.51 6.07 8.36
CA TRP A 154 -0.49 5.02 8.43
C TRP A 154 0.20 4.83 7.07
N SER A 155 -0.57 4.83 5.98
CA SER A 155 -0.06 4.59 4.63
C SER A 155 0.73 5.78 4.11
N LEU A 156 0.37 7.00 4.53
CA LEU A 156 1.12 8.22 4.21
C LEU A 156 2.49 8.21 4.88
N SER A 157 2.55 7.74 6.13
CA SER A 157 3.79 7.57 6.88
C SER A 157 4.72 6.56 6.19
N ALA A 158 4.19 5.36 5.90
CA ALA A 158 4.94 4.32 5.21
C ALA A 158 5.44 4.77 3.82
N ASP A 159 4.61 5.51 3.06
CA ASP A 159 4.96 5.99 1.72
C ASP A 159 6.07 7.04 1.75
N PHE A 160 6.02 7.97 2.71
CA PHE A 160 7.08 8.97 2.87
C PHE A 160 8.41 8.35 3.28
N GLN A 161 8.39 7.38 4.20
CA GLN A 161 9.59 6.63 4.61
C GLN A 161 10.19 5.86 3.44
N MET A 162 9.37 5.12 2.68
CA MET A 162 9.84 4.42 1.48
C MET A 162 10.35 5.37 0.42
N TYR A 163 9.75 6.55 0.26
CA TYR A 163 10.24 7.55 -0.68
C TYR A 163 11.66 8.02 -0.33
N ILE A 164 11.91 8.36 0.94
CA ILE A 164 13.25 8.76 1.39
C ILE A 164 14.27 7.64 1.08
N ILE A 165 13.95 6.40 1.45
CA ILE A 165 14.80 5.24 1.19
C ILE A 165 15.10 5.11 -0.31
N ASN A 166 14.06 5.14 -1.16
CA ASN A 166 14.22 5.00 -2.60
C ASN A 166 15.04 6.13 -3.24
N VAL A 167 14.83 7.37 -2.81
CA VAL A 167 15.59 8.52 -3.31
C VAL A 167 17.08 8.35 -2.96
N ILE A 168 17.40 7.91 -1.74
CA ILE A 168 18.78 7.64 -1.30
C ILE A 168 19.39 6.47 -2.08
N VAL A 169 18.65 5.38 -2.26
CA VAL A 169 19.11 4.20 -3.02
C VAL A 169 19.38 4.57 -4.48
N ILE A 170 18.46 5.26 -5.15
CA ILE A 170 18.63 5.71 -6.54
C ILE A 170 19.79 6.70 -6.66
N TYR A 171 19.91 7.65 -5.72
CA TYR A 171 21.07 8.54 -5.67
C TYR A 171 22.39 7.77 -5.60
N THR A 172 22.44 6.74 -4.76
CA THR A 172 23.60 5.85 -4.59
C THR A 172 23.90 5.06 -5.86
N ILE A 173 22.87 4.53 -6.51
CA ILE A 173 22.96 3.85 -7.81
C ILE A 173 23.59 4.76 -8.86
N PHE A 174 23.12 6.00 -9.00
CA PHE A 174 23.67 6.95 -9.98
C PHE A 174 25.09 7.40 -9.61
N LYS A 175 25.36 7.64 -8.32
CA LYS A 175 26.68 8.07 -7.83
C LYS A 175 27.76 7.02 -8.10
N TYR A 176 27.47 5.75 -7.83
CA TYR A 176 28.42 4.65 -7.97
C TYR A 176 28.23 3.83 -9.25
N LYS A 177 27.35 4.28 -10.17
CA LYS A 177 27.03 3.62 -11.43
C LYS A 177 26.67 2.13 -11.26
N LEU A 178 25.92 1.82 -10.20
CA LEU A 178 25.50 0.46 -9.90
C LEU A 178 24.43 -0.01 -10.90
N ASN A 179 24.30 -1.32 -11.07
CA ASN A 179 23.20 -1.88 -11.84
C ASN A 179 21.90 -1.83 -11.01
N GLU A 180 20.98 -0.99 -11.43
CA GLU A 180 19.73 -0.70 -10.72
C GLU A 180 18.86 -1.94 -10.53
N PHE A 181 18.80 -2.82 -11.53
CA PHE A 181 18.05 -4.07 -11.42
C PHE A 181 18.69 -4.99 -10.38
N LYS A 182 20.02 -5.15 -10.41
CA LYS A 182 20.71 -5.98 -9.39
C LYS A 182 20.45 -5.47 -7.98
N VAL A 183 20.53 -4.15 -7.77
CA VAL A 183 20.28 -3.53 -6.46
C VAL A 183 18.83 -3.76 -6.02
N TYR A 184 17.84 -3.41 -6.85
CA TYR A 184 16.44 -3.53 -6.45
C TYR A 184 15.92 -4.96 -6.37
N PHE A 185 16.42 -5.90 -7.19
CA PHE A 185 16.12 -7.32 -7.01
C PHE A 185 16.73 -7.87 -5.72
N SER A 186 17.94 -7.43 -5.34
CA SER A 186 18.55 -7.82 -4.06
C SER A 186 17.77 -7.29 -2.87
N ILE A 187 17.34 -6.02 -2.92
CA ILE A 187 16.50 -5.42 -1.88
C ILE A 187 15.15 -6.14 -1.82
N LEU A 188 14.50 -6.40 -2.96
CA LEU A 188 13.24 -7.13 -3.01
C LEU A 188 13.37 -8.54 -2.41
N ALA A 189 14.43 -9.28 -2.75
CA ALA A 189 14.69 -10.59 -2.19
C ALA A 189 14.90 -10.52 -0.67
N GLY A 190 15.67 -9.55 -0.19
CA GLY A 190 15.87 -9.30 1.24
C GLY A 190 14.56 -8.96 1.96
N VAL A 191 13.73 -8.08 1.40
CA VAL A 191 12.42 -7.72 1.96
C VAL A 191 11.47 -8.92 1.98
N CYS A 192 11.44 -9.74 0.93
CA CYS A 192 10.63 -10.96 0.92
C CYS A 192 11.13 -11.96 1.98
N PHE A 193 12.45 -12.12 2.09
CA PHE A 193 13.05 -12.98 3.11
C PHE A 193 12.68 -12.52 4.54
N ILE A 194 12.84 -11.23 4.84
CA ILE A 194 12.49 -10.71 6.17
C ILE A 194 10.99 -10.85 6.43
N ASN A 195 10.12 -10.55 5.46
CA ASN A 195 8.67 -10.73 5.64
C ASN A 195 8.31 -12.22 5.88
N GLY A 196 8.88 -13.15 5.11
CA GLY A 196 8.69 -14.59 5.34
C GLY A 196 9.21 -15.03 6.70
N PHE A 197 10.39 -14.54 7.11
CA PHE A 197 10.93 -14.80 8.44
C PHE A 197 10.01 -14.29 9.55
N MET A 198 9.45 -13.08 9.43
CA MET A 198 8.51 -12.53 10.40
C MET A 198 7.22 -13.35 10.45
N ILE A 199 6.70 -13.80 9.30
CA ILE A 199 5.53 -14.69 9.24
C ILE A 199 5.82 -16.01 9.98
N TYR A 200 6.98 -16.61 9.75
CA TYR A 200 7.39 -17.84 10.42
C TYR A 200 7.59 -17.66 11.93
N TRP A 201 8.34 -16.62 12.32
CA TRP A 201 8.75 -16.40 13.71
C TRP A 201 7.59 -16.09 14.64
N TYR A 202 6.62 -15.31 14.16
CA TYR A 202 5.44 -14.94 14.92
C TYR A 202 4.27 -15.91 14.70
N ASP A 203 4.45 -16.99 13.95
CA ASP A 203 3.38 -17.89 13.50
C ASP A 203 2.16 -17.12 12.94
N ALA A 204 2.45 -16.10 12.12
CA ALA A 204 1.45 -15.20 11.60
C ALA A 204 0.74 -15.79 10.38
N GLN A 205 -0.53 -15.39 10.20
CA GLN A 205 -1.23 -15.62 8.93
C GLN A 205 -0.60 -14.77 7.81
N VAL A 206 -0.78 -15.20 6.56
CA VAL A 206 -0.24 -14.51 5.37
C VAL A 206 -0.78 -13.09 5.21
N ILE A 207 -2.06 -12.91 5.49
CA ILE A 207 -2.71 -11.62 5.62
C ILE A 207 -3.49 -11.60 6.93
N PHE A 208 -3.73 -10.39 7.43
CA PHE A 208 -4.64 -10.25 8.56
C PHE A 208 -6.07 -10.49 8.07
N ASN A 209 -6.65 -11.63 8.48
CA ASN A 209 -8.04 -11.94 8.17
C ASN A 209 -8.96 -11.09 9.05
N PHE A 210 -9.59 -10.10 8.44
CA PHE A 210 -10.70 -9.40 9.08
C PHE A 210 -11.87 -10.38 9.19
N ASN A 211 -12.25 -10.77 10.41
CA ASN A 211 -13.51 -11.45 10.66
C ASN A 211 -14.40 -10.56 11.56
N ALA A 212 -15.71 -10.84 11.60
CA ALA A 212 -16.65 -9.99 12.33
C ALA A 212 -16.33 -9.89 13.83
N ARG A 213 -15.65 -10.91 14.40
CA ARG A 213 -15.20 -10.91 15.80
C ARG A 213 -13.99 -10.01 15.99
N SER A 214 -13.01 -10.04 15.09
CA SER A 214 -11.82 -9.19 15.11
C SER A 214 -12.18 -7.71 14.94
N MET A 215 -13.20 -7.41 14.13
CA MET A 215 -13.73 -6.05 13.99
C MET A 215 -14.49 -5.60 15.25
N LYS A 216 -15.42 -6.40 15.79
CA LYS A 216 -16.22 -6.02 16.96
C LYS A 216 -15.45 -5.95 18.29
N LEU A 217 -14.40 -6.74 18.45
CA LEU A 217 -13.64 -6.82 19.71
C LEU A 217 -12.42 -5.89 19.74
N PHE A 218 -12.27 -4.97 18.77
CA PHE A 218 -11.07 -4.15 18.63
C PHE A 218 -9.77 -4.99 18.62
N VAL A 219 -9.81 -6.24 18.14
CA VAL A 219 -8.62 -7.15 18.15
C VAL A 219 -7.51 -6.58 17.26
N LEU A 220 -7.88 -5.73 16.29
CA LEU A 220 -6.96 -4.95 15.47
C LEU A 220 -6.05 -4.03 16.28
N ASP A 221 -6.53 -3.53 17.42
CA ASP A 221 -5.90 -2.47 18.19
C ASP A 221 -4.56 -2.90 18.77
N ASP A 222 -4.40 -4.18 19.13
CA ASP A 222 -3.19 -4.74 19.74
C ASP A 222 -2.57 -5.89 18.93
N SER A 223 -3.03 -6.11 17.70
CA SER A 223 -2.56 -7.21 16.87
C SER A 223 -1.16 -6.96 16.30
N VAL A 224 -0.17 -7.67 16.85
CA VAL A 224 1.20 -7.73 16.31
C VAL A 224 1.21 -8.23 14.86
N HIS A 225 0.34 -9.19 14.52
CA HIS A 225 0.20 -9.69 13.16
C HIS A 225 -0.26 -8.60 12.19
N PHE A 226 -1.17 -7.73 12.61
CA PHE A 226 -1.66 -6.62 11.78
C PHE A 226 -0.59 -5.55 11.57
N VAL A 227 0.19 -5.23 12.62
CA VAL A 227 1.32 -4.32 12.51
C VAL A 227 2.36 -4.85 11.53
N ILE A 228 2.77 -6.11 11.70
CA ILE A 228 3.80 -6.73 10.85
C ILE A 228 3.32 -6.86 9.41
N ASN A 229 2.11 -7.38 9.19
CA ASN A 229 1.63 -7.73 7.86
C ASN A 229 0.93 -6.59 7.12
N TYR A 230 0.63 -5.46 7.74
CA TYR A 230 -0.13 -4.40 7.07
C TYR A 230 0.42 -2.99 7.33
N LEU A 231 0.60 -2.60 8.59
CA LEU A 231 0.95 -1.21 8.93
C LEU A 231 2.43 -0.90 8.70
N SER A 232 3.32 -1.86 8.91
CA SER A 232 4.76 -1.62 8.87
C SER A 232 5.24 -1.28 7.46
N THR A 233 6.22 -0.37 7.40
CA THR A 233 6.90 0.04 6.16
C THR A 233 7.58 -1.15 5.46
N LEU A 234 8.09 -2.11 6.24
CA LEU A 234 8.67 -3.35 5.73
C LEU A 234 7.64 -4.19 4.96
N SER A 235 6.40 -4.22 5.44
CA SER A 235 5.32 -4.99 4.82
C SER A 235 4.89 -4.43 3.46
N THR A 236 5.14 -3.14 3.22
CA THR A 236 4.84 -2.44 1.95
C THR A 236 6.10 -2.22 1.11
N ALA A 237 7.30 -2.49 1.64
CA ALA A 237 8.55 -2.26 0.93
C ALA A 237 8.67 -3.07 -0.38
N SER A 238 8.08 -4.26 -0.44
CA SER A 238 8.07 -5.09 -1.64
C SER A 238 7.29 -4.44 -2.80
N SER A 239 6.14 -3.83 -2.51
CA SER A 239 5.33 -3.12 -3.50
C SER A 239 6.07 -1.90 -4.04
N SER A 240 6.78 -1.19 -3.17
CA SER A 240 7.63 -0.08 -3.55
C SER A 240 8.79 -0.50 -4.46
N CYS A 241 9.49 -1.60 -4.15
CA CYS A 241 10.54 -2.15 -5.00
C CYS A 241 10.03 -2.50 -6.40
N ILE A 242 8.87 -3.16 -6.49
CA ILE A 242 8.20 -3.45 -7.77
C ILE A 242 7.92 -2.16 -8.55
N GLY A 243 7.42 -1.13 -7.87
CA GLY A 243 7.19 0.19 -8.46
C GLY A 243 8.45 0.84 -9.03
N ILE A 244 9.60 0.74 -8.34
CA ILE A 244 10.87 1.24 -8.86
C ILE A 244 11.33 0.42 -10.07
N ILE A 245 11.33 -0.91 -9.98
CA ILE A 245 11.76 -1.80 -11.09
C ILE A 245 10.96 -1.49 -12.36
N LEU A 246 9.64 -1.38 -12.24
CA LEU A 246 8.77 -1.06 -13.37
C LEU A 246 8.93 0.39 -13.85
N GLY A 247 9.19 1.34 -12.94
CA GLY A 247 9.55 2.72 -13.28
C GLY A 247 10.84 2.81 -14.10
N VAL A 248 11.87 2.04 -13.74
CA VAL A 248 13.13 1.93 -14.49
C VAL A 248 12.89 1.33 -15.87
N ILE A 249 12.12 0.24 -15.95
CA ILE A 249 11.73 -0.38 -17.23
C ILE A 249 11.03 0.65 -18.10
N PHE A 250 10.02 1.34 -17.56
CA PHE A 250 9.28 2.38 -18.27
C PHE A 250 10.20 3.47 -18.82
N VAL A 251 11.11 4.02 -18.02
CA VAL A 251 12.02 5.07 -18.49
C VAL A 251 12.92 4.58 -19.64
N LYS A 252 13.34 3.31 -19.62
CA LYS A 252 14.17 2.71 -20.68
C LYS A 252 13.41 2.37 -21.96
N VAL A 253 12.10 2.15 -21.88
CA VAL A 253 11.28 1.72 -23.03
C VAL A 253 10.26 2.76 -23.50
N LYS A 254 10.07 3.88 -22.77
CA LYS A 254 9.07 4.93 -23.08
C LYS A 254 9.16 5.51 -24.50
N ASN A 255 10.34 5.45 -25.11
CA ASN A 255 10.59 5.97 -26.46
C ASN A 255 10.51 4.89 -27.56
N LYS A 256 10.27 3.62 -27.20
CA LYS A 256 10.16 2.53 -28.16
C LYS A 256 8.70 2.41 -28.61
N GLN A 257 8.50 2.29 -29.92
CA GLN A 257 7.19 1.94 -30.47
C GLN A 257 6.98 0.44 -30.32
N PHE A 258 5.89 0.04 -29.66
CA PHE A 258 5.48 -1.35 -29.53
C PHE A 258 4.37 -1.62 -30.55
N ASN A 259 4.67 -2.40 -31.58
CA ASN A 259 3.65 -2.91 -32.48
C ASN A 259 2.83 -3.95 -31.71
N GLY A 260 1.56 -3.62 -31.44
CA GLY A 260 0.66 -4.45 -30.62
C GLY A 260 0.33 -5.78 -31.31
N ASN A 261 1.06 -6.83 -30.97
CA ASN A 261 0.66 -8.20 -31.29
C ASN A 261 -0.49 -8.62 -30.38
N MET A 262 -1.55 -9.21 -30.94
CA MET A 262 -2.69 -9.74 -30.19
C MET A 262 -2.25 -10.68 -29.05
N LEU A 263 -1.23 -11.50 -29.28
CA LEU A 263 -0.67 -12.38 -28.26
C LEU A 263 -0.12 -11.58 -27.06
N TYR A 264 0.60 -10.49 -27.31
CA TYR A 264 1.14 -9.66 -26.24
C TYR A 264 0.03 -8.93 -25.47
N SER A 265 -1.03 -8.49 -26.14
CA SER A 265 -2.20 -7.89 -25.48
C SER A 265 -2.94 -8.90 -24.60
N ILE A 266 -3.10 -10.15 -25.05
CA ILE A 266 -3.73 -11.22 -24.27
C ILE A 266 -2.87 -11.57 -23.06
N LEU A 267 -1.56 -11.80 -23.25
CA LEU A 267 -0.64 -12.11 -22.15
C LEU A 267 -0.59 -10.98 -21.12
N TRP A 268 -0.55 -9.73 -21.58
CA TRP A 268 -0.63 -8.56 -20.71
C TRP A 268 -1.91 -8.55 -19.87
N PHE A 269 -3.07 -8.78 -20.49
CA PHE A 269 -4.36 -8.79 -19.80
C PHE A 269 -4.45 -9.93 -18.77
N LEU A 270 -3.98 -11.13 -19.14
CA LEU A 270 -3.92 -12.28 -18.25
C LEU A 270 -3.00 -12.03 -17.05
N LEU A 271 -1.85 -11.38 -17.24
CA LEU A 271 -0.96 -11.04 -16.12
C LEU A 271 -1.54 -9.92 -15.25
N PHE A 272 -2.20 -8.94 -15.87
CA PHE A 272 -2.81 -7.82 -15.15
C PHE A 272 -3.94 -8.26 -14.22
N LEU A 273 -4.81 -9.17 -14.65
CA LEU A 273 -5.92 -9.67 -13.83
C LEU A 273 -5.58 -10.95 -13.07
N GLY A 274 -4.87 -11.87 -13.71
CA GLY A 274 -4.59 -13.20 -13.16
C GLY A 274 -3.65 -13.17 -11.96
N LEU A 275 -2.56 -12.38 -12.00
CA LEU A 275 -1.62 -12.32 -10.87
C LEU A 275 -2.26 -11.74 -9.60
N PRO A 276 -3.01 -10.61 -9.64
CA PRO A 276 -3.68 -10.10 -8.45
C PRO A 276 -4.75 -11.05 -7.91
N ILE A 277 -5.57 -11.66 -8.77
CA ILE A 277 -6.58 -12.63 -8.35
C ILE A 277 -5.92 -13.84 -7.68
N PHE A 278 -4.87 -14.39 -8.32
CA PHE A 278 -4.13 -15.52 -7.75
C PHE A 278 -3.50 -15.18 -6.41
N ALA A 279 -2.91 -13.99 -6.27
CA ALA A 279 -2.34 -13.54 -5.00
C ALA A 279 -3.39 -13.43 -3.89
N VAL A 280 -4.58 -12.90 -4.19
CA VAL A 280 -5.69 -12.81 -3.22
C VAL A 280 -6.16 -14.21 -2.82
N VAL A 281 -6.38 -15.11 -3.79
CA VAL A 281 -6.82 -16.49 -3.52
C VAL A 281 -5.76 -17.27 -2.73
N LEU A 282 -4.48 -17.06 -3.02
CA LEU A 282 -3.40 -17.70 -2.28
C LEU A 282 -3.29 -17.17 -0.85
N SER A 283 -3.59 -15.88 -0.64
CA SER A 283 -3.53 -15.24 0.67
C SER A 283 -4.61 -15.70 1.64
N THR A 284 -5.76 -16.16 1.15
CA THR A 284 -6.86 -16.67 2.00
C THR A 284 -6.65 -18.12 2.45
N ARG A 285 -5.61 -18.79 1.95
CA ARG A 285 -5.31 -20.16 2.40
C ARG A 285 -4.78 -20.15 3.83
N GLU A 286 -5.51 -20.84 4.70
CA GLU A 286 -5.06 -21.12 6.06
C GLU A 286 -3.89 -22.10 6.05
N GLY A 287 -2.91 -21.82 6.90
CA GLY A 287 -1.74 -22.66 7.09
C GLY A 287 -0.77 -22.00 8.05
N THR A 288 0.08 -22.80 8.70
CA THR A 288 1.11 -22.32 9.63
C THR A 288 2.50 -22.85 9.25
N GLY A 289 3.53 -22.26 9.84
CA GLY A 289 4.91 -22.70 9.66
C GLY A 289 5.55 -22.32 8.32
N PHE A 290 6.51 -23.15 7.89
CA PHE A 290 7.48 -22.78 6.83
C PHE A 290 6.84 -22.56 5.45
N VAL A 291 5.83 -23.36 5.09
CA VAL A 291 5.14 -23.23 3.80
C VAL A 291 4.42 -21.88 3.72
N THR A 292 3.71 -21.50 4.78
CA THR A 292 3.04 -20.20 4.95
C THR A 292 3.99 -19.03 4.83
N ALA A 293 5.18 -19.15 5.44
CA ALA A 293 6.22 -18.14 5.34
C ALA A 293 6.69 -17.91 3.89
N ILE A 294 6.84 -18.99 3.10
CA ILE A 294 7.26 -18.89 1.69
C ILE A 294 6.19 -18.17 0.87
N TYR A 295 4.96 -18.69 0.83
CA TYR A 295 3.96 -18.08 -0.04
C TYR A 295 3.50 -16.71 0.48
N GLY A 296 3.47 -16.51 1.80
CA GLY A 296 3.12 -15.23 2.41
C GLY A 296 4.12 -14.11 2.11
N ALA A 297 5.41 -14.43 1.97
CA ALA A 297 6.41 -13.47 1.49
C ALA A 297 6.17 -13.03 0.03
N LEU A 298 5.51 -13.86 -0.78
CA LEU A 298 5.37 -13.67 -2.23
C LEU A 298 4.03 -13.09 -2.66
N VAL A 299 2.95 -13.26 -1.91
CA VAL A 299 1.60 -12.79 -2.34
C VAL A 299 1.57 -11.29 -2.64
N LYS A 300 2.18 -10.45 -1.81
CA LYS A 300 2.23 -9.00 -2.00
C LYS A 300 3.00 -8.57 -3.24
N PRO A 301 4.27 -8.96 -3.44
CA PRO A 301 4.99 -8.61 -4.66
C PRO A 301 4.31 -9.18 -5.92
N MET A 302 3.69 -10.36 -5.86
CA MET A 302 2.92 -10.91 -6.98
C MET A 302 1.71 -10.04 -7.35
N TYR A 303 0.91 -9.65 -6.35
CA TYR A 303 -0.21 -8.74 -6.54
C TYR A 303 0.25 -7.41 -7.17
N CYS A 304 1.33 -6.84 -6.64
CA CYS A 304 1.89 -5.57 -7.12
C CYS A 304 2.45 -5.67 -8.53
N LEU A 305 3.09 -6.79 -8.87
CA LEU A 305 3.64 -7.04 -10.19
C LEU A 305 2.53 -7.08 -11.24
N GLY A 306 1.41 -7.77 -10.95
CA GLY A 306 0.25 -7.79 -11.84
C GLY A 306 -0.31 -6.40 -12.12
N LEU A 307 -0.61 -5.63 -11.07
CA LEU A 307 -1.10 -4.26 -11.21
C LEU A 307 -0.10 -3.35 -11.94
N GLY A 308 1.18 -3.48 -11.63
CA GLY A 308 2.23 -2.70 -12.25
C GLY A 308 2.42 -3.01 -13.73
N ILE A 309 2.33 -4.29 -14.13
CA ILE A 309 2.32 -4.72 -15.54
C ILE A 309 1.09 -4.12 -16.25
N GLY A 310 -0.07 -4.09 -15.60
CA GLY A 310 -1.26 -3.39 -16.07
C GLY A 310 -0.97 -1.93 -16.43
N VAL A 311 -0.41 -1.19 -15.46
CA VAL A 311 -0.04 0.22 -15.64
C VAL A 311 1.00 0.40 -16.75
N LEU A 312 1.98 -0.49 -16.84
CA LEU A 312 3.00 -0.47 -17.89
C LEU A 312 2.42 -0.65 -19.27
N GLY A 313 1.60 -1.68 -19.48
CA GLY A 313 0.99 -1.92 -20.78
C GLY A 313 0.00 -0.83 -21.19
N MET A 314 -0.74 -0.25 -20.25
CA MET A 314 -1.54 0.95 -20.51
C MET A 314 -0.68 2.15 -20.91
N ALA A 315 0.46 2.37 -20.24
CA ALA A 315 1.37 3.47 -20.55
C ALA A 315 2.09 3.29 -21.90
N LEU A 316 2.23 2.05 -22.38
CA LEU A 316 2.84 1.68 -23.66
C LEU A 316 1.80 1.40 -24.77
N ASN A 317 0.52 1.70 -24.54
CA ASN A 317 -0.59 1.50 -25.48
C ASN A 317 -0.76 0.04 -25.98
N LEU A 318 -0.38 -0.98 -25.20
CA LEU A 318 -0.50 -2.39 -25.61
C LEU A 318 -1.95 -2.89 -25.76
N GLY A 319 -2.92 -2.20 -25.18
CA GLY A 319 -4.36 -2.53 -25.25
C GLY A 319 -5.19 -1.58 -26.13
N GLY A 320 -4.60 -0.48 -26.60
CA GLY A 320 -5.27 0.48 -27.48
C GLY A 320 -4.95 0.14 -28.93
N ARG A 321 -5.83 -0.63 -29.59
CA ARG A 321 -5.84 -0.68 -31.05
C ARG A 321 -6.47 0.62 -31.55
N TYR A 322 -5.71 1.43 -32.28
CA TYR A 322 -6.26 2.39 -33.22
C TYR A 322 -6.66 1.65 -34.50
#